data_AF-A0A444URK8-F1
#
_entry.id   AF-A0A444URK8-F1
#
_cell.length_a   1.000
_cell.length_b   1.000
_cell.length_c   1.000
_cell.angle_alpha   90.00
_cell.angle_beta   90.00
_cell.angle_gamma   90.00
#
_symmetry.space_group_name_H-M   'P 1'
#
loop_
_entity.id
_entity.type
_entity.pdbx_description
1 polymer ?
#
loop_
_entity_poly.entity_id
_entity_poly.type
_entity_poly.pdbx_seq_one_letter_code
_entity_poly.pdbx_strand_id
1 'polypeptide(L)'
;MHGYEDPLYVPPLADAPNTGLIPESDAVGVTVVLITCTYRGQEFIRVGYYVNNEYTDPELRENPPLKPNYQQLQRNILASNPRVTRFHINWDGSADKMEDAENVDPTPNTMLPPSCAPTKGTGLGLLPENSMDCL
;
A
#
# COMPACT_ATOMS: atom_id res chain seq x y z
N MET A 1 -2.17 -13.09 -30.84
CA MET A 1 -2.59 -13.68 -29.56
C MET A 1 -3.94 -13.08 -29.21
N HIS A 2 -5.03 -13.75 -29.57
CA HIS A 2 -6.36 -13.34 -29.12
C HIS A 2 -6.54 -13.90 -27.72
N GLY A 3 -6.64 -13.02 -26.73
CA GLY A 3 -6.94 -13.40 -25.36
C GLY A 3 -8.28 -14.13 -25.33
N TYR A 4 -8.29 -15.32 -24.74
CA TYR A 4 -9.50 -16.05 -24.46
C TYR A 4 -10.17 -15.31 -23.29
N GLU A 5 -11.15 -14.45 -23.57
CA GLU A 5 -11.97 -13.88 -22.51
C GLU A 5 -12.90 -14.98 -22.02
N ASP A 6 -12.76 -15.38 -20.76
CA ASP A 6 -13.62 -16.37 -20.13
C ASP A 6 -15.04 -15.81 -20.07
N PRO A 7 -16.03 -16.44 -20.75
CA PRO A 7 -17.40 -15.94 -20.80
C PRO A 7 -18.11 -15.96 -19.44
N LEU A 8 -17.52 -16.58 -18.41
CA LEU A 8 -18.02 -16.57 -17.04
C LEU A 8 -17.33 -15.53 -16.14
N TYR A 9 -16.36 -14.78 -16.65
CA TYR A 9 -15.72 -13.71 -15.90
C TYR A 9 -16.65 -12.49 -15.81
N VAL A 10 -17.30 -12.35 -14.65
CA VAL A 10 -17.95 -11.10 -14.26
C VAL A 10 -16.98 -10.29 -13.40
N PRO A 11 -16.61 -9.08 -13.81
CA PRO A 11 -15.75 -8.23 -12.99
C PRO A 11 -16.47 -7.91 -11.68
N PRO A 12 -15.77 -7.92 -10.54
CA PRO A 12 -16.37 -7.51 -9.28
C PRO A 12 -16.78 -6.03 -9.38
N LEU A 13 -18.06 -5.77 -9.20
CA LEU A 13 -18.62 -4.41 -9.11
C LEU A 13 -18.83 -4.06 -7.64
N ALA A 14 -18.36 -2.89 -7.23
CA ALA A 14 -18.57 -2.33 -5.90
C ALA A 14 -19.02 -0.87 -6.03
N ASP A 15 -19.94 -0.46 -5.17
CA ASP A 15 -20.42 0.93 -5.12
C ASP A 15 -19.31 1.88 -4.67
N ALA A 16 -19.43 3.15 -5.07
CA ALA A 16 -18.52 4.19 -4.60
C ALA A 16 -18.63 4.40 -3.08
N PRO A 17 -17.53 4.79 -2.39
CA PRO A 17 -17.57 5.10 -0.97
C PRO A 17 -18.52 6.27 -0.69
N ASN A 18 -19.15 6.25 0.48
CA ASN A 18 -19.97 7.36 0.96
C ASN A 18 -19.08 8.58 1.25
N THR A 19 -19.28 9.64 0.46
CA THR A 19 -18.49 10.87 0.56
C THR A 19 -18.68 11.61 1.88
N GLY A 20 -19.82 11.44 2.56
CA GLY A 20 -20.07 12.06 3.87
C GLY A 20 -19.24 11.47 5.02
N LEU A 21 -18.55 10.35 4.79
CA LEU A 21 -17.63 9.73 5.75
C LEU A 21 -16.16 10.08 5.47
N ILE A 22 -15.88 10.76 4.36
CA ILE A 22 -14.52 11.12 3.96
C ILE A 22 -14.20 12.48 4.62
N PRO A 23 -13.11 12.60 5.40
CA PRO A 23 -12.65 13.90 5.88
C PRO A 23 -12.43 14.87 4.72
N GLU A 24 -12.80 16.15 4.90
CA GLU A 24 -12.67 17.16 3.83
C GLU A 24 -11.20 17.31 3.37
N SER A 25 -10.24 17.13 4.29
CA SER A 25 -8.80 17.12 4.00
C SER A 25 -8.35 15.99 3.06
N ASP A 26 -9.12 14.90 3.02
CA ASP A 26 -8.75 13.67 2.32
C ASP A 26 -9.52 13.52 0.99
N ALA A 27 -10.39 14.49 0.68
CA ALA A 27 -11.20 14.48 -0.53
C ALA A 27 -10.32 14.60 -1.80
N VAL A 28 -9.25 15.39 -1.74
CA VAL A 28 -8.31 15.63 -2.84
C VAL A 28 -6.94 15.08 -2.46
N GLY A 29 -6.28 14.43 -3.41
CA GLY A 29 -4.95 13.85 -3.24
C GLY A 29 -4.96 12.33 -3.34
N VAL A 30 -3.86 11.73 -2.88
CA VAL A 30 -3.61 10.30 -3.02
C VAL A 30 -4.25 9.52 -1.88
N THR A 31 -5.00 8.49 -2.24
CA THR A 31 -5.56 7.48 -1.35
C THR A 31 -5.31 6.07 -1.91
N VAL A 32 -5.86 5.04 -1.29
CA VAL A 32 -5.67 3.64 -1.70
C VAL A 32 -7.00 2.89 -1.70
N VAL A 33 -7.24 2.10 -2.75
CA VAL A 33 -8.27 1.04 -2.76
C VAL A 33 -7.59 -0.29 -2.45
N LEU A 34 -8.12 -1.01 -1.47
CA LEU A 34 -7.59 -2.30 -1.02
C LEU A 34 -8.57 -3.42 -1.36
N ILE A 35 -8.09 -4.43 -2.07
CA ILE A 35 -8.76 -5.72 -2.22
C ILE A 35 -8.11 -6.66 -1.22
N THR A 36 -8.90 -7.10 -0.24
CA THR A 36 -8.45 -8.02 0.80
C THR A 36 -9.13 -9.36 0.61
N CYS A 37 -8.36 -10.42 0.43
CA CYS A 37 -8.89 -11.77 0.32
C CYS A 37 -8.62 -12.54 1.60
N THR A 38 -9.67 -13.15 2.14
CA THR A 38 -9.60 -13.97 3.34
C THR A 38 -10.04 -15.39 3.03
N TYR A 39 -9.42 -16.36 3.69
CA TYR A 39 -9.84 -17.75 3.70
C TYR A 39 -9.94 -18.22 5.15
N ARG A 40 -11.09 -18.77 5.54
CA ARG A 40 -11.38 -19.17 6.93
C ARG A 40 -11.08 -18.07 7.96
N GLY A 41 -11.40 -16.82 7.62
CA GLY A 41 -11.16 -15.67 8.49
C GLY A 41 -9.70 -15.21 8.57
N GLN A 42 -8.77 -15.87 7.88
CA GLN A 42 -7.38 -15.45 7.78
C GLN A 42 -7.15 -14.73 6.45
N GLU A 43 -6.64 -13.50 6.50
CA GLU A 43 -6.20 -12.76 5.32
C GLU A 43 -4.95 -13.41 4.74
N PHE A 44 -4.97 -13.76 3.46
CA PHE A 44 -3.81 -14.37 2.79
C PHE A 44 -3.17 -13.47 1.73
N ILE A 45 -3.92 -12.48 1.23
CA ILE A 45 -3.40 -11.50 0.28
C ILE A 45 -4.18 -10.18 0.36
N ARG A 46 -3.43 -9.10 0.22
CA ARG A 46 -3.92 -7.73 0.04
C ARG A 46 -3.34 -7.15 -1.23
N VAL A 47 -4.20 -6.62 -2.08
CA VAL A 47 -3.80 -5.89 -3.29
C VAL A 47 -4.29 -4.45 -3.17
N GLY A 48 -3.35 -3.52 -3.05
CA GLY A 48 -3.61 -2.10 -2.98
C GLY A 48 -3.34 -1.39 -4.30
N TYR A 49 -4.23 -0.49 -4.69
CA TYR A 49 -4.06 0.41 -5.80
C TYR A 49 -4.07 1.85 -5.32
N TYR A 50 -3.06 2.63 -5.69
CA TYR A 50 -3.10 4.06 -5.46
C TYR A 50 -4.19 4.69 -6.31
N VAL A 51 -4.94 5.60 -5.70
CA VAL A 51 -5.99 6.38 -6.33
C VAL A 51 -5.66 7.84 -6.10
N ASN A 52 -5.48 8.61 -7.18
CA ASN A 52 -5.37 10.06 -7.08
C ASN A 52 -6.75 10.68 -7.31
N ASN A 53 -7.28 11.40 -6.33
CA ASN A 53 -8.49 12.19 -6.46
C ASN A 53 -8.11 13.63 -6.81
N GLU A 54 -8.52 14.14 -7.96
CA GLU A 54 -8.23 15.50 -8.36
C GLU A 54 -9.40 16.17 -9.09
N TYR A 55 -9.44 17.50 -9.02
CA TYR A 55 -10.30 18.28 -9.90
C TYR A 55 -9.74 18.24 -11.31
N THR A 56 -10.63 18.06 -12.28
CA THR A 56 -10.29 18.12 -13.71
C THR A 56 -10.24 19.55 -14.23
N ASP A 57 -10.98 20.46 -13.59
CA ASP A 57 -10.99 21.88 -13.88
C ASP A 57 -9.72 22.57 -13.34
N PRO A 58 -8.90 23.21 -14.19
CA PRO A 58 -7.70 23.93 -13.76
C PRO A 58 -7.99 25.00 -12.70
N GLU A 59 -9.10 25.73 -12.79
CA GLU A 59 -9.41 26.80 -11.84
C GLU A 59 -9.64 26.25 -10.43
N LEU A 60 -10.32 25.10 -10.32
CA LEU A 60 -10.57 24.41 -9.05
C LEU A 60 -9.32 23.73 -8.49
N ARG A 61 -8.32 23.43 -9.34
CA ARG A 61 -7.02 22.92 -8.88
C ARG A 61 -6.18 24.03 -8.26
N GLU A 62 -6.13 25.19 -8.90
CA GLU A 62 -5.36 26.34 -8.42
C GLU A 62 -6.01 27.01 -7.21
N ASN A 63 -7.35 27.07 -7.20
CA ASN A 63 -8.15 27.68 -6.15
C ASN A 63 -9.21 26.70 -5.64
N PRO A 64 -8.82 25.68 -4.86
CA PRO A 64 -9.76 24.68 -4.39
C PRO A 64 -10.83 25.33 -3.48
N PRO A 65 -12.10 24.92 -3.62
CA PRO A 65 -13.16 25.43 -2.76
C PRO A 65 -12.93 25.00 -1.30
N LEU A 66 -13.41 25.81 -0.36
CA LEU A 66 -13.29 25.51 1.07
C LEU A 66 -13.94 24.16 1.44
N LYS A 67 -15.06 23.84 0.80
CA LYS A 67 -15.72 22.54 0.90
C LYS A 67 -15.52 21.75 -0.40
N PRO A 68 -14.99 20.53 -0.35
CA PRO A 68 -14.80 19.72 -1.54
C PRO A 68 -16.10 19.43 -2.28
N ASN A 69 -16.09 19.57 -3.61
CA ASN A 69 -17.20 19.15 -4.45
C ASN A 69 -16.91 17.77 -5.07
N TYR A 70 -17.38 16.71 -4.42
CA TYR A 70 -17.13 15.33 -4.84
C TYR A 70 -17.67 14.96 -6.22
N GLN A 71 -18.66 15.69 -6.75
CA GLN A 71 -19.17 15.45 -8.12
C GLN A 71 -18.19 15.92 -9.21
N GLN A 72 -17.27 16.82 -8.87
CA GLN A 72 -16.27 17.37 -9.79
C GLN A 72 -14.89 16.70 -9.63
N LEU A 73 -14.76 15.73 -8.71
CA LEU A 73 -13.54 14.96 -8.52
C LEU A 73 -13.50 13.78 -9.49
N GLN A 74 -12.36 13.61 -10.13
CA GLN A 74 -12.04 12.42 -10.90
C GLN A 74 -11.06 11.54 -10.13
N ARG A 75 -11.27 10.23 -10.20
CA ARG A 75 -10.38 9.22 -9.62
C ARG A 75 -9.49 8.64 -10.71
N ASN A 76 -8.18 8.76 -10.53
CA ASN A 76 -7.20 8.08 -11.35
C ASN A 76 -6.61 6.91 -10.56
N ILE A 77 -6.92 5.68 -10.98
CA ILE A 77 -6.42 4.45 -10.34
C ILE A 77 -5.13 4.02 -11.05
N LEU A 78 -4.02 3.92 -10.31
CA LEU A 78 -2.74 3.45 -10.82
C LEU A 78 -2.74 1.91 -10.92
N ALA A 79 -3.56 1.38 -11.84
CA ALA A 79 -3.77 -0.06 -12.02
C ALA A 79 -2.53 -0.83 -12.46
N SER A 80 -1.56 -0.16 -13.08
CA SER A 80 -0.33 -0.77 -13.60
C SER A 80 0.72 -1.06 -12.51
N ASN A 81 0.60 -0.46 -11.32
CA ASN A 81 1.57 -0.63 -10.24
C ASN A 81 0.88 -0.99 -8.91
N PRO A 82 0.25 -2.18 -8.82
CA PRO A 82 -0.37 -2.63 -7.59
C PRO A 82 0.67 -2.90 -6.50
N ARG A 83 0.30 -2.64 -5.25
CA ARG A 83 1.05 -3.07 -4.07
C ARG A 83 0.44 -4.37 -3.55
N VAL A 84 1.24 -5.44 -3.55
CA VAL A 84 0.77 -6.77 -3.16
C VAL A 84 1.46 -7.19 -1.88
N THR A 85 0.68 -7.42 -0.83
CA THR A 85 1.16 -8.01 0.44
C THR A 85 0.56 -9.40 0.56
N ARG A 86 1.38 -10.38 0.92
CA ARG A 86 0.96 -11.78 1.09
C ARG A 86 1.20 -12.19 2.53
N PHE A 87 0.26 -12.94 3.07
CA PHE A 87 0.34 -13.48 4.41
C PHE A 87 0.29 -15.00 4.29
N HIS A 88 1.14 -15.68 5.04
CA HIS A 88 0.97 -17.11 5.25
C HIS A 88 -0.32 -17.32 6.03
N ILE A 89 -1.06 -18.38 5.72
CA ILE A 89 -2.24 -18.77 6.48
C ILE A 89 -2.33 -20.28 6.56
N ASN A 90 -3.11 -20.76 7.51
CA ASN A 90 -3.45 -22.17 7.58
C ASN A 90 -4.60 -22.52 6.62
N TRP A 91 -4.28 -23.32 5.60
CA TRP A 91 -5.24 -23.79 4.60
C TRP A 91 -6.02 -25.05 5.04
N ASP A 92 -5.39 -25.95 5.79
CA ASP A 92 -5.97 -27.26 6.14
C ASP A 92 -6.78 -27.21 7.46
N GLY A 93 -6.50 -26.25 8.34
CA GLY A 93 -7.14 -26.07 9.64
C GLY A 93 -6.44 -26.76 10.80
N SER A 94 -5.23 -27.31 10.60
CA SER A 94 -4.40 -27.89 11.66
C SER A 94 -3.61 -26.79 12.38
N ALA A 95 -3.75 -26.67 13.69
CA ALA A 95 -3.30 -25.50 14.47
C ALA A 95 -1.77 -25.31 14.58
N ASP A 96 -0.96 -26.04 13.80
CA ASP A 96 0.49 -26.07 13.97
C ASP A 96 1.23 -25.26 12.90
N LYS A 97 1.80 -24.15 13.39
CA LYS A 97 2.93 -23.36 12.89
C LYS A 97 2.62 -22.24 11.90
N MET A 98 2.90 -21.01 12.36
CA MET A 98 3.24 -19.90 11.49
C MET A 98 4.37 -19.09 12.12
N GLU A 99 5.50 -19.01 11.43
CA GLU A 99 6.57 -18.03 11.65
C GLU A 99 6.33 -16.88 10.65
N ASP A 100 6.31 -15.64 11.15
CA ASP A 100 6.16 -14.42 10.35
C ASP A 100 7.34 -14.28 9.38
N ALA A 101 7.04 -13.99 8.11
CA ALA A 101 8.05 -13.65 7.11
C ALA A 101 7.94 -12.16 6.74
N GLU A 102 9.09 -11.49 6.72
CA GLU A 102 9.29 -10.04 6.51
C GLU A 102 8.63 -9.47 5.24
N ASN A 103 8.11 -8.25 5.37
CA ASN A 103 7.73 -7.41 4.23
C ASN A 103 8.98 -6.98 3.47
N VAL A 104 9.09 -7.32 2.18
CA VAL A 104 10.15 -6.83 1.31
C VAL A 104 9.66 -5.59 0.55
N ASP A 105 10.23 -4.43 0.87
CA ASP A 105 10.17 -3.25 0.00
C ASP A 105 11.08 -3.47 -1.23
N PRO A 106 10.70 -3.01 -2.44
CA PRO A 106 11.56 -3.13 -3.61
C PRO A 106 12.71 -2.11 -3.49
N THR A 107 13.89 -2.57 -3.05
CA THR A 107 15.10 -1.76 -3.15
C THR A 107 15.65 -1.79 -4.59
N PRO A 108 16.12 -0.65 -5.14
CA PRO A 108 16.83 -0.64 -6.41
C PRO A 108 18.28 -1.12 -6.19
N ASN A 109 18.72 -2.03 -7.05
CA ASN A 109 20.09 -2.55 -7.16
C ASN A 109 21.16 -1.52 -6.77
N THR A 110 21.93 -1.79 -5.71
CA THR A 110 23.27 -1.21 -5.54
C THR A 110 24.20 -2.28 -4.99
N MET A 111 25.28 -2.51 -5.73
CA MET A 111 26.31 -3.51 -5.50
C MET A 111 27.00 -3.33 -4.13
N LEU A 112 27.15 -4.42 -3.37
CA LEU A 112 28.03 -4.50 -2.19
C LEU A 112 29.42 -5.01 -2.61
N PRO A 113 30.53 -4.38 -2.18
CA PRO A 113 31.87 -4.97 -2.29
C PRO A 113 32.18 -5.87 -1.07
N PRO A 114 33.23 -6.72 -1.14
CA PRO A 114 33.36 -7.88 -0.25
C PRO A 114 34.12 -7.61 1.07
N SER A 115 33.63 -8.28 2.12
CA SER A 115 34.34 -8.89 3.28
C SER A 115 35.35 -8.08 4.12
N CYS A 116 35.04 -7.91 5.41
CA CYS A 116 36.03 -7.85 6.49
C CYS A 116 35.67 -8.83 7.63
N ALA A 117 36.65 -9.63 8.05
CA ALA A 117 36.56 -10.67 9.07
C ALA A 117 36.47 -10.11 10.52
N PRO A 118 36.05 -10.92 11.51
CA PRO A 118 35.80 -10.44 12.88
C PRO A 118 37.07 -10.47 13.74
N THR A 119 37.42 -9.32 14.34
CA THR A 119 38.46 -9.22 15.37
C THR A 119 37.82 -8.84 16.71
N LYS A 120 37.98 -9.71 17.72
CA LYS A 120 37.62 -9.45 19.13
C LYS A 120 38.43 -8.27 19.68
N GLY A 121 37.75 -7.32 20.34
CA GLY A 121 38.38 -6.23 21.09
C GLY A 121 37.41 -5.61 22.07
N THR A 122 37.75 -5.71 23.35
CA THR A 122 37.04 -5.28 24.57
C THR A 122 37.07 -3.76 24.81
N GLY A 123 35.97 -3.21 25.36
CA GLY A 123 36.07 -2.24 26.47
C GLY A 123 35.60 -0.80 26.26
N LEU A 124 34.62 -0.42 27.10
CA LEU A 124 34.40 0.88 27.77
C LEU A 124 33.75 2.06 26.98
N GLY A 125 32.48 2.32 27.32
CA GLY A 125 32.08 3.62 27.90
C GLY A 125 31.09 4.50 27.13
N LEU A 126 30.07 4.96 27.88
CA LEU A 126 29.34 6.24 27.81
C LEU A 126 27.99 6.31 27.05
N LEU A 127 26.93 6.39 27.88
CA LEU A 127 25.59 7.02 27.84
C LEU A 127 24.79 7.21 26.53
N PRO A 128 23.44 7.16 26.59
CA PRO A 128 22.56 7.42 25.46
C PRO A 128 22.14 8.90 25.42
N GLU A 129 22.18 9.53 24.24
CA GLU A 129 21.43 10.76 24.00
C GLU A 129 20.54 10.61 22.76
N ASN A 130 19.24 10.88 23.00
CA ASN A 130 18.27 11.24 21.98
C ASN A 130 18.76 12.46 21.19
N SER A 131 18.72 12.42 19.87
CA SER A 131 18.39 13.61 19.08
C SER A 131 17.70 13.21 17.78
N MET A 132 16.57 13.86 17.56
CA MET A 132 15.72 13.79 16.39
C MET A 132 16.09 14.99 15.54
N ASP A 133 16.79 14.77 14.43
CA ASP A 133 17.17 15.84 13.51
C ASP A 133 16.71 15.51 12.09
N CYS A 134 15.75 16.31 11.65
CA CYS A 134 15.16 16.35 10.33
C CYS A 134 16.18 16.81 9.30
N LEU A 135 16.23 16.12 8.15
CA LEU A 135 16.44 16.71 6.82
C LEU A 135 15.62 15.91 5.80
#